data_AF-A0A3R7HCR7-F1
#
_entry.id   AF-A0A3R7HCR7-F1
#
_cell.length_a   1.000
_cell.length_b   1.000
_cell.length_c   1.000
_cell.angle_alpha   90.00
_cell.angle_beta   90.00
_cell.angle_gamma   90.00
#
_symmetry.space_group_name_H-M   'P 1'
#
loop_
_entity.id
_entity.type
_entity.pdbx_description
1 polymer ?
#
loop_
_entity_poly.entity_id
_entity_poly.type
_entity_poly.pdbx_seq_one_letter_code
_entity_poly.pdbx_strand_id
1 'polypeptide(L)'
;MPSKKRSLADAPSVKLHVTLKRKSMKLHGHSKFEVFANPVVSTDGKSVIYDGYATFVEEDTVFKYFFVDGEEYMVEIPESNSSTESAEQIVQCLPLGTPFGSVVSTLNEAIPIPSASVGNEAVNCSSGNLFKTTFSGTKFAICVSGSSGFTAFGSDMTVKVTYLDNRASISKPKLSEGAAPCPVAAKPVSVTPIALAVMTGDKIPESASRKLKAAEHMAMAASSCKCKSTPRPCVFFHGLGNTNEDAELQDFNSNFGYAKLQGHTPCCTTVKYANLNTVDYGWTDDTLQEKVCKHALSLQGSDKSSSTIEDTIIVTHSMGGLMLAGALASGKCNLASSSTWIALSPPMTGSMSSDFIQDFCNGRVQNDFVADLMMNNKCPPSAGIKSTSYENERYSASLDAAYDAAQEVYRKYVSAAMCSTSYVGNISKYQAKYMLCGSKFPHKSSKNDGLVEFHSCAGGLPASKFHRNYMNPFYKAELNHVDTAFKTGDGIFKETVKPIKWFECLL
;
A
#
# COMPACT_ATOMS: atom_id res chain seq x y z
N MET A 1 -3.09 -52.12 -5.00
CA MET A 1 -3.32 -51.65 -3.61
C MET A 1 -4.14 -50.37 -3.68
N PRO A 2 -5.30 -50.26 -2.99
CA PRO A 2 -6.04 -49.00 -2.94
C PRO A 2 -5.16 -47.93 -2.26
N SER A 3 -4.99 -46.77 -2.89
CA SER A 3 -4.22 -45.66 -2.34
C SER A 3 -4.83 -45.23 -1.00
N LYS A 4 -4.03 -45.28 0.07
CA LYS A 4 -4.41 -44.74 1.37
C LYS A 4 -4.79 -43.27 1.17
N LYS A 5 -6.05 -42.89 1.45
CA LYS A 5 -6.48 -41.48 1.40
C LYS A 5 -5.60 -40.68 2.35
N ARG A 6 -4.93 -39.64 1.84
CA ARG A 6 -4.11 -38.77 2.70
C ARG A 6 -5.01 -37.96 3.62
N SER A 7 -4.54 -37.77 4.85
CA SER A 7 -5.15 -36.94 5.87
C SER A 7 -4.32 -35.66 6.08
N LEU A 8 -4.81 -34.73 6.90
CA LEU A 8 -4.04 -33.55 7.29
C LEU A 8 -2.73 -33.91 8.01
N ALA A 9 -2.68 -35.04 8.72
CA ALA A 9 -1.47 -35.52 9.37
C ALA A 9 -0.37 -35.91 8.36
N ASP A 10 -0.75 -36.18 7.11
CA ASP A 10 0.17 -36.50 6.01
C ASP A 10 0.57 -35.24 5.20
N ALA A 11 0.14 -34.04 5.62
CA ALA A 11 0.52 -32.80 4.95
C ALA A 11 2.04 -32.57 5.07
N PRO A 12 2.75 -32.37 3.95
CA PRO A 12 4.18 -32.14 3.97
C PRO A 12 4.49 -30.69 4.35
N SER A 13 5.71 -30.47 4.81
CA SER A 13 6.31 -29.14 4.79
C SER A 13 6.45 -28.65 3.36
N VAL A 14 6.42 -27.34 3.18
CA VAL A 14 6.40 -26.73 1.86
C VAL A 14 7.47 -25.66 1.72
N LYS A 15 8.01 -25.55 0.51
CA LYS A 15 8.82 -24.42 0.07
C LYS A 15 8.08 -23.66 -1.01
N LEU A 16 7.87 -22.37 -0.78
CA LEU A 16 7.27 -21.46 -1.75
C LEU A 16 8.39 -20.65 -2.38
N HIS A 17 8.58 -20.78 -3.69
CA HIS A 17 9.39 -19.87 -4.47
C HIS A 17 8.49 -18.75 -5.03
N VAL A 18 8.62 -17.56 -4.47
CA VAL A 18 7.83 -16.39 -4.86
C VAL A 18 8.59 -15.60 -5.90
N THR A 19 7.93 -15.22 -7.00
CA THR A 19 8.45 -14.31 -8.02
C THR A 19 7.51 -13.13 -8.18
N LEU A 20 7.96 -11.95 -7.78
CA LEU A 20 7.28 -10.67 -7.97
C LEU A 20 7.59 -10.13 -9.36
N LYS A 21 6.55 -9.77 -10.10
CA LYS A 21 6.64 -9.33 -11.51
C LYS A 21 6.89 -7.83 -11.65
N ARG A 22 6.67 -7.06 -10.58
CA ARG A 22 6.79 -5.58 -10.56
C ARG A 22 7.97 -5.13 -9.72
N LYS A 23 8.75 -4.15 -10.22
CA LYS A 23 9.84 -3.53 -9.46
C LYS A 23 9.33 -2.80 -8.22
N SER A 24 8.16 -2.18 -8.32
CA SER A 24 7.47 -1.49 -7.22
C SER A 24 7.13 -2.41 -6.04
N MET A 25 7.07 -3.73 -6.23
CA MET A 25 6.71 -4.70 -5.19
C MET A 25 7.91 -5.32 -4.47
N LYS A 26 9.14 -5.01 -4.90
CA LYS A 26 10.35 -5.60 -4.30
C LYS A 26 10.34 -5.43 -2.78
N LEU A 27 10.47 -6.54 -2.07
CA LEU A 27 10.58 -6.59 -0.61
C LEU A 27 12.07 -6.71 -0.27
N HIS A 28 12.61 -5.76 0.51
CA HIS A 28 14.05 -5.70 0.82
C HIS A 28 14.94 -5.73 -0.44
N GLY A 29 14.50 -5.11 -1.54
CA GLY A 29 15.21 -5.12 -2.83
C GLY A 29 15.05 -6.39 -3.68
N HIS A 30 14.49 -7.46 -3.12
CA HIS A 30 14.33 -8.77 -3.76
C HIS A 30 13.00 -8.87 -4.52
N SER A 31 13.07 -9.39 -5.75
CA SER A 31 11.88 -9.78 -6.54
C SER A 31 11.65 -11.29 -6.56
N LYS A 32 12.60 -12.08 -6.06
CA LYS A 32 12.49 -13.53 -5.93
C LYS A 32 12.99 -13.92 -4.55
N PHE A 33 12.23 -14.75 -3.84
CA PHE A 33 12.59 -15.20 -2.50
C PHE A 33 11.90 -16.53 -2.18
N GLU A 34 12.39 -17.19 -1.14
CA GLU A 34 11.83 -18.45 -0.66
C GLU A 34 11.12 -18.24 0.68
N VAL A 35 10.00 -18.95 0.85
CA VAL A 35 9.29 -19.08 2.12
C VAL A 35 9.23 -20.56 2.47
N PHE A 36 9.54 -20.91 3.71
CA PHE A 36 9.42 -22.27 4.22
C PHE A 36 8.25 -22.33 5.18
N ALA A 37 7.43 -23.38 5.11
CA ALA A 37 6.32 -23.54 6.02
C ALA A 37 6.04 -25.00 6.40
N ASN A 38 5.63 -25.22 7.64
CA ASN A 38 5.30 -26.52 8.22
C ASN A 38 3.82 -26.56 8.60
N PRO A 39 3.09 -27.66 8.29
CA PRO A 39 1.74 -27.83 8.79
C PRO A 39 1.75 -28.03 10.31
N VAL A 40 0.84 -27.35 10.98
CA VAL A 40 0.49 -27.54 12.39
C VAL A 40 -0.97 -27.97 12.42
N VAL A 41 -1.18 -29.27 12.61
CA VAL A 41 -2.51 -29.88 12.62
C VAL A 41 -3.06 -29.84 14.03
N SER A 42 -4.35 -29.50 14.16
CA SER A 42 -5.04 -29.56 15.45
C SER A 42 -5.03 -30.97 16.04
N THR A 43 -5.18 -31.04 17.36
CA THR A 43 -5.19 -32.32 18.11
C THR A 43 -6.29 -33.28 17.65
N ASP A 44 -7.41 -32.75 17.15
CA ASP A 44 -8.51 -33.55 16.59
C ASP A 44 -8.28 -34.00 15.13
N GLY A 45 -7.18 -33.57 14.50
CA GLY A 45 -6.82 -33.90 13.13
C GLY A 45 -7.69 -33.22 12.05
N LYS A 46 -8.57 -32.28 12.41
CA LYS A 46 -9.58 -31.71 11.50
C LYS A 46 -9.26 -30.33 10.95
N SER A 47 -8.29 -29.64 11.53
CA SER A 47 -7.92 -28.30 11.12
C SER A 47 -6.41 -28.14 11.07
N VAL A 48 -5.96 -27.16 10.29
CA VAL A 48 -4.54 -26.93 10.06
C VAL A 48 -4.25 -25.44 9.93
N ILE A 49 -3.07 -25.05 10.41
CA ILE A 49 -2.40 -23.79 10.13
C ILE A 49 -0.99 -24.12 9.63
N TYR A 50 -0.33 -23.18 8.97
CA TYR A 50 1.05 -23.37 8.52
C TYR A 50 1.94 -22.37 9.23
N ASP A 51 2.86 -22.86 10.05
CA ASP A 51 3.92 -22.01 10.59
C ASP A 51 4.96 -21.80 9.50
N GLY A 52 5.41 -20.57 9.28
CA GLY A 52 6.31 -20.24 8.19
C GLY A 52 7.30 -19.13 8.49
N TYR A 53 8.36 -19.08 7.69
CA TYR A 53 9.28 -17.95 7.70
C TYR A 53 9.85 -17.63 6.31
N ALA A 54 10.31 -16.39 6.16
CA ALA A 54 11.07 -15.91 5.03
C ALA A 54 12.24 -15.05 5.52
N THR A 55 13.38 -15.12 4.82
CA THR A 55 14.59 -14.36 5.16
C THR A 55 14.97 -13.45 4.00
N PHE A 56 15.37 -12.23 4.32
CA PHE A 56 15.83 -11.22 3.39
C PHE A 56 17.12 -10.60 3.92
N VAL A 57 18.01 -10.23 3.00
CA VAL A 57 19.22 -9.46 3.31
C VAL A 57 19.10 -8.15 2.55
N GLU A 58 19.15 -7.03 3.28
CA GLU A 58 19.17 -5.68 2.72
C GLU A 58 20.33 -4.93 3.36
N GLU A 59 21.27 -4.49 2.52
CA GLU A 59 22.54 -3.90 2.98
C GLU A 59 23.21 -4.85 4.00
N ASP A 60 23.56 -4.34 5.17
CA ASP A 60 24.26 -5.07 6.24
C ASP A 60 23.26 -5.55 7.31
N THR A 61 22.02 -5.85 6.94
CA THR A 61 20.97 -6.28 7.88
C THR A 61 20.15 -7.45 7.34
N VAL A 62 19.96 -8.46 8.19
CA VAL A 62 19.10 -9.61 7.90
C VAL A 62 17.73 -9.40 8.51
N PHE A 63 16.71 -9.41 7.66
CA PHE A 63 15.30 -9.35 8.05
C PHE A 63 14.68 -10.74 7.93
N LYS A 64 14.03 -11.21 9.00
CA LYS A 64 13.23 -12.45 8.97
C LYS A 64 11.79 -12.16 9.33
N TYR A 65 10.88 -12.67 8.53
CA TYR A 65 9.44 -12.61 8.77
C TYR A 65 8.98 -13.98 9.20
N PHE A 66 8.26 -14.08 10.32
CA PHE A 66 7.73 -15.32 10.82
C PHE A 66 6.22 -15.23 10.99
N PHE A 67 5.56 -16.36 10.77
CA PHE A 67 4.20 -16.62 11.17
C PHE A 67 4.18 -17.93 11.94
N VAL A 68 4.00 -17.89 13.26
CA VAL A 68 4.14 -19.06 14.14
C VAL A 68 3.03 -19.03 15.19
N ASP A 69 2.35 -20.15 15.39
CA ASP A 69 1.21 -20.28 16.32
C ASP A 69 0.07 -19.26 16.05
N GLY A 70 -0.07 -18.81 14.80
CA GLY A 70 -1.06 -17.80 14.42
C GLY A 70 -0.64 -16.36 14.70
N GLU A 71 0.58 -16.11 15.17
CA GLU A 71 1.13 -14.78 15.45
C GLU A 71 2.19 -14.39 14.40
N GLU A 72 2.33 -13.09 14.13
CA GLU A 72 3.20 -12.57 13.07
C GLU A 72 4.34 -11.72 13.64
N TYR A 73 5.57 -12.00 13.19
CA TYR A 73 6.79 -11.39 13.72
C TYR A 73 7.71 -10.89 12.61
N MET A 74 8.44 -9.82 12.92
CA MET A 74 9.61 -9.38 12.18
C MET A 74 10.82 -9.44 13.12
N VAL A 75 11.91 -10.02 12.65
CA VAL A 75 13.20 -10.07 13.34
C VAL A 75 14.23 -9.35 12.48
N GLU A 76 14.93 -8.40 13.09
CA GLU A 76 16.03 -7.66 12.48
C GLU A 76 17.35 -8.06 13.14
N ILE A 77 18.36 -8.37 12.33
CA ILE A 77 19.68 -8.82 12.76
C ILE A 77 20.74 -7.98 12.03
N PRO A 78 21.33 -6.97 12.67
CA PRO A 78 22.44 -6.19 12.10
C PRO A 78 23.71 -7.04 11.95
N GLU A 79 24.46 -6.86 10.85
CA GLU A 79 25.64 -7.67 10.53
C GLU A 79 26.83 -7.44 11.46
N SER A 80 26.93 -6.25 12.10
CA SER A 80 27.94 -5.93 13.13
C SER A 80 27.94 -6.90 14.33
N ASN A 81 26.86 -7.66 14.48
CA ASN A 81 26.64 -8.59 15.57
C ASN A 81 26.69 -10.07 15.12
N SER A 82 26.89 -10.35 13.83
CA SER A 82 26.78 -11.71 13.24
C SER A 82 27.86 -12.71 13.70
N SER A 83 28.92 -12.24 14.38
CA SER A 83 30.08 -13.02 14.82
C SER A 83 30.14 -13.30 16.32
N THR A 84 29.12 -12.91 17.11
CA THR A 84 29.03 -13.25 18.54
C THR A 84 27.73 -14.00 18.81
N GLU A 85 27.76 -15.03 19.68
CA GLU A 85 26.59 -15.85 20.06
C GLU A 85 25.46 -15.04 20.74
N SER A 86 25.67 -13.75 20.97
CA SER A 86 24.74 -12.80 21.56
C SER A 86 24.45 -11.62 20.62
N ALA A 87 24.18 -11.89 19.34
CA ALA A 87 23.72 -10.85 18.44
C ALA A 87 22.42 -10.24 18.97
N GLU A 88 22.39 -8.94 19.29
CA GLU A 88 21.15 -8.26 19.66
C GLU A 88 20.16 -8.33 18.48
N GLN A 89 19.16 -9.19 18.61
CA GLN A 89 18.08 -9.34 17.63
C GLN A 89 16.92 -8.45 18.07
N ILE A 90 16.43 -7.62 17.16
CA ILE A 90 15.24 -6.81 17.43
C ILE A 90 14.05 -7.61 16.93
N VAL A 91 13.24 -8.11 17.86
CA VAL A 91 12.01 -8.88 17.56
C VAL A 91 10.80 -7.98 17.81
N GLN A 92 9.98 -7.81 16.78
CA GLN A 92 8.78 -6.99 16.84
C GLN A 92 7.57 -7.75 16.30
N CYS A 93 6.40 -7.46 16.85
CA CYS A 93 5.15 -7.94 16.29
C CYS A 93 4.87 -7.21 14.97
N LEU A 94 4.48 -7.95 13.95
CA LEU A 94 3.95 -7.32 12.75
C LEU A 94 2.55 -6.76 13.04
N PRO A 95 2.20 -5.58 12.50
CA PRO A 95 0.86 -5.05 12.66
C PRO A 95 -0.19 -6.01 12.11
N LEU A 96 -1.35 -6.09 12.79
CA LEU A 96 -2.50 -6.85 12.30
C LEU A 96 -2.85 -6.41 10.87
N GLY A 97 -2.81 -7.36 9.92
CA GLY A 97 -3.17 -7.09 8.53
C GLY A 97 -2.28 -7.72 7.48
N THR A 98 -1.17 -8.36 7.86
CA THR A 98 -0.49 -9.34 7.00
C THR A 98 -1.38 -10.58 6.84
N PRO A 99 -1.61 -11.09 5.61
CA PRO A 99 -2.57 -12.16 5.37
C PRO A 99 -1.92 -13.55 5.37
N PHE A 100 -0.83 -13.76 6.13
CA PHE A 100 -0.18 -15.07 6.16
C PHE A 100 -1.12 -16.15 6.69
N GLY A 101 -1.89 -15.80 7.72
CA GLY A 101 -2.89 -16.69 8.31
C GLY A 101 -4.08 -17.05 7.42
N SER A 102 -4.33 -16.33 6.32
CA SER A 102 -5.48 -16.60 5.44
C SER A 102 -5.18 -17.56 4.29
N VAL A 103 -3.93 -18.02 4.13
CA VAL A 103 -3.51 -18.86 2.98
C VAL A 103 -4.32 -20.16 2.90
N VAL A 104 -4.51 -20.88 4.02
CA VAL A 104 -5.28 -22.13 4.05
C VAL A 104 -6.75 -21.85 3.71
N SER A 105 -7.34 -20.80 4.26
CA SER A 105 -8.71 -20.38 3.94
C SER A 105 -8.88 -20.05 2.46
N THR A 106 -7.89 -19.43 1.82
CA THR A 106 -7.89 -19.18 0.38
C THR A 106 -7.87 -20.47 -0.44
N LEU A 107 -7.17 -21.52 0.01
CA LEU A 107 -7.22 -22.82 -0.67
C LEU A 107 -8.61 -23.47 -0.54
N ASN A 108 -9.33 -23.23 0.55
CA ASN A 108 -10.71 -23.72 0.71
C ASN A 108 -11.68 -23.10 -0.31
N GLU A 109 -11.38 -21.90 -0.79
CA GLU A 109 -12.17 -21.20 -1.82
C GLU A 109 -11.82 -21.62 -3.24
N ALA A 110 -10.93 -22.60 -3.44
CA ALA A 110 -10.49 -23.04 -4.76
C ALA A 110 -11.65 -23.68 -5.54
N ILE A 111 -11.97 -23.10 -6.70
CA ILE A 111 -13.04 -23.57 -7.59
C ILE A 111 -12.43 -24.00 -8.94
N PRO A 112 -12.74 -25.20 -9.46
CA PRO A 112 -12.22 -25.64 -10.76
C PRO A 112 -12.64 -24.73 -11.90
N ILE A 113 -11.73 -24.45 -12.83
CA ILE A 113 -11.94 -23.62 -14.02
C ILE A 113 -11.34 -24.28 -15.26
N PRO A 114 -11.87 -24.02 -16.47
CA PRO A 114 -11.36 -24.65 -17.69
C PRO A 114 -10.05 -24.00 -18.18
N SER A 115 -9.86 -22.71 -17.91
CA SER A 115 -8.71 -21.95 -18.37
C SER A 115 -8.57 -20.62 -17.62
N ALA A 116 -7.35 -20.07 -17.62
CA ALA A 116 -7.03 -18.76 -17.06
C ALA A 116 -6.01 -18.03 -17.94
N SER A 117 -5.92 -16.71 -17.80
CA SER A 117 -4.92 -15.88 -18.46
C SER A 117 -4.42 -14.75 -17.54
N VAL A 118 -3.19 -14.30 -17.76
CA VAL A 118 -2.63 -13.09 -17.16
C VAL A 118 -2.31 -12.12 -18.29
N GLY A 119 -3.05 -11.01 -18.38
CA GLY A 119 -3.06 -10.18 -19.57
C GLY A 119 -3.51 -11.00 -20.78
N ASN A 120 -2.68 -11.05 -21.82
CA ASN A 120 -2.96 -11.81 -23.04
C ASN A 120 -2.33 -13.21 -23.04
N GLU A 121 -1.63 -13.59 -21.96
CA GLU A 121 -0.92 -14.86 -21.88
C GLU A 121 -1.76 -15.92 -21.17
N ALA A 122 -1.97 -17.07 -21.82
CA ALA A 122 -2.69 -18.19 -21.22
C ALA A 122 -1.85 -18.84 -20.11
N VAL A 123 -2.52 -19.19 -19.01
CA VAL A 123 -1.91 -19.99 -17.94
C VAL A 123 -1.86 -21.44 -18.41
N ASN A 124 -0.64 -21.94 -18.66
CA ASN A 124 -0.44 -23.33 -19.06
C ASN A 124 -0.46 -24.25 -17.83
N CYS A 125 -1.41 -25.19 -17.80
CA CYS A 125 -1.53 -26.19 -16.75
C CYS A 125 -1.65 -27.59 -17.34
N SER A 126 -0.50 -28.25 -17.53
CA SER A 126 -0.40 -29.56 -18.20
C SER A 126 -1.14 -30.69 -17.49
N SER A 127 -1.38 -30.57 -16.18
CA SER A 127 -2.15 -31.55 -15.42
C SER A 127 -3.66 -31.48 -15.64
N GLY A 128 -4.17 -30.38 -16.23
CA GLY A 128 -5.59 -30.08 -16.33
C GLY A 128 -6.28 -29.70 -15.01
N ASN A 129 -5.57 -29.79 -13.88
CA ASN A 129 -6.09 -29.48 -12.54
C ASN A 129 -5.91 -27.99 -12.25
N LEU A 130 -6.76 -27.17 -12.87
CA LEU A 130 -6.74 -25.71 -12.75
C LEU A 130 -7.90 -25.19 -11.90
N PHE A 131 -7.58 -24.29 -10.95
CA PHE A 131 -8.55 -23.71 -10.02
C PHE A 131 -8.41 -22.19 -9.97
N LYS A 132 -9.50 -21.49 -9.69
CA LYS A 132 -9.48 -20.07 -9.30
C LYS A 132 -9.60 -19.94 -7.78
N THR A 133 -8.92 -18.95 -7.24
CA THR A 133 -9.14 -18.48 -5.87
C THR A 133 -8.87 -16.97 -5.78
N THR A 134 -9.21 -16.37 -4.64
CA THR A 134 -8.90 -14.98 -4.31
C THR A 134 -8.14 -14.92 -2.98
N PHE A 135 -6.98 -14.27 -2.98
CA PHE A 135 -6.17 -14.04 -1.79
C PHE A 135 -6.09 -12.53 -1.54
N SER A 136 -6.65 -12.06 -0.42
CA SER A 136 -6.61 -10.64 -0.04
C SER A 136 -7.09 -9.68 -1.15
N GLY A 137 -8.17 -10.08 -1.83
CA GLY A 137 -8.76 -9.36 -2.97
C GLY A 137 -8.09 -9.66 -4.31
N THR A 138 -6.89 -10.23 -4.33
CA THR A 138 -6.15 -10.54 -5.56
C THR A 138 -6.52 -11.91 -6.10
N LYS A 139 -6.81 -11.97 -7.40
CA LYS A 139 -7.13 -13.19 -8.14
C LYS A 139 -5.90 -14.06 -8.41
N PHE A 140 -6.03 -15.38 -8.20
CA PHE A 140 -5.02 -16.38 -8.53
C PHE A 140 -5.60 -17.58 -9.26
N ALA A 141 -4.88 -18.06 -10.27
CA ALA A 141 -5.10 -19.36 -10.89
C ALA A 141 -4.09 -20.38 -10.33
N ILE A 142 -4.56 -21.48 -9.75
CA ILE A 142 -3.74 -22.54 -9.16
C ILE A 142 -3.69 -23.73 -10.11
N CYS A 143 -2.50 -24.07 -10.59
CA CYS A 143 -2.24 -25.30 -11.34
C CYS A 143 -1.60 -26.35 -10.42
N VAL A 144 -2.30 -27.47 -10.19
CA VAL A 144 -1.85 -28.53 -9.27
C VAL A 144 -1.11 -29.63 -10.04
N SER A 145 0.07 -30.02 -9.57
CA SER A 145 0.96 -30.98 -10.21
C SER A 145 1.17 -32.26 -9.38
N GLY A 146 0.17 -32.64 -8.58
CA GLY A 146 0.21 -33.83 -7.73
C GLY A 146 1.29 -33.75 -6.66
N SER A 147 2.12 -34.78 -6.53
CA SER A 147 3.19 -34.86 -5.53
C SER A 147 4.30 -33.81 -5.71
N SER A 148 4.41 -33.18 -6.88
CA SER A 148 5.40 -32.13 -7.16
C SER A 148 4.99 -30.75 -6.61
N GLY A 149 3.79 -30.62 -6.05
CA GLY A 149 3.25 -29.36 -5.55
C GLY A 149 2.28 -28.66 -6.50
N PHE A 150 2.24 -27.34 -6.47
CA PHE A 150 1.39 -26.52 -7.32
C PHE A 150 2.02 -25.18 -7.65
N THR A 151 1.52 -24.51 -8.68
CA THR A 151 1.91 -23.13 -8.99
C THR A 151 0.68 -22.24 -9.00
N ALA A 152 0.72 -21.16 -8.23
CA ALA A 152 -0.29 -20.10 -8.24
C ALA A 152 0.20 -18.94 -9.11
N PHE A 153 -0.59 -18.61 -10.12
CA PHE A 153 -0.35 -17.52 -11.07
C PHE A 153 -1.27 -16.36 -10.75
N GLY A 154 -0.70 -15.18 -10.48
CA GLY A 154 -1.43 -13.94 -10.30
C GLY A 154 -0.99 -12.86 -11.30
N SER A 155 -1.69 -11.73 -11.27
CA SER A 155 -1.34 -10.54 -12.08
C SER A 155 0.07 -10.06 -11.78
N ASP A 156 0.42 -9.93 -10.50
CA ASP A 156 1.68 -9.29 -10.09
C ASP A 156 2.73 -10.24 -9.51
N MET A 157 2.37 -11.50 -9.28
CA MET A 157 3.31 -12.49 -8.75
C MET A 157 2.98 -13.89 -9.23
N THR A 158 3.98 -14.76 -9.15
CA THR A 158 3.84 -16.21 -9.30
C THR A 158 4.41 -16.86 -8.06
N VAL A 159 3.71 -17.86 -7.52
CA VAL A 159 4.17 -18.63 -6.35
C VAL A 159 4.24 -20.09 -6.75
N LYS A 160 5.45 -20.65 -6.80
CA LYS A 160 5.65 -22.08 -7.02
C LYS A 160 5.82 -22.76 -5.66
N VAL A 161 4.94 -23.69 -5.34
CA VAL A 161 4.96 -24.46 -4.10
C VAL A 161 5.51 -25.84 -4.39
N THR A 162 6.49 -26.27 -3.59
CA THR A 162 7.09 -27.60 -3.65
C THR A 162 6.97 -28.28 -2.31
N TYR A 163 6.61 -29.56 -2.30
CA TYR A 163 6.54 -30.37 -1.09
C TYR A 163 7.92 -30.89 -0.72
N LEU A 164 8.24 -30.77 0.56
CA LEU A 164 9.53 -31.15 1.13
C LEU A 164 9.40 -32.51 1.80
N ASP A 165 10.44 -33.33 1.65
CA ASP A 165 10.53 -34.62 2.33
C ASP A 165 10.78 -34.47 3.82
N ASN A 166 11.48 -33.40 4.21
CA ASN A 166 11.85 -33.10 5.60
C ASN A 166 11.14 -31.84 6.09
N ARG A 167 10.87 -31.79 7.40
CA ARG A 167 10.37 -30.58 8.06
C ARG A 167 11.39 -29.45 7.97
N ALA A 168 10.91 -28.23 7.74
CA ALA A 168 11.74 -27.04 7.88
C ALA A 168 12.00 -26.76 9.36
N SER A 169 13.16 -26.23 9.71
CA SER A 169 13.45 -25.79 11.08
C SER A 169 12.82 -24.42 11.32
N ILE A 170 11.71 -24.40 12.05
CA ILE A 170 10.98 -23.17 12.38
C ILE A 170 10.85 -23.09 13.90
N SER A 171 11.36 -22.01 14.49
CA SER A 171 11.27 -21.72 15.91
C SER A 171 10.60 -20.36 16.12
N LYS A 172 9.69 -20.30 17.10
CA LYS A 172 9.02 -19.05 17.49
C LYS A 172 10.05 -18.02 17.97
N PRO A 173 10.08 -16.81 17.40
CA PRO A 173 10.94 -15.75 17.90
C PRO A 173 10.62 -15.39 19.36
N LYS A 174 11.65 -15.09 20.16
CA LYS A 174 11.46 -14.61 21.53
C LYS A 174 11.41 -13.09 21.52
N LEU A 175 10.33 -12.51 22.03
CA LEU A 175 10.23 -11.07 22.24
C LEU A 175 11.18 -10.63 23.37
N SER A 176 11.57 -9.36 23.35
CA SER A 176 12.32 -8.74 24.44
C SER A 176 11.57 -8.85 25.77
N GLU A 177 12.34 -8.95 26.86
CA GLU A 177 11.77 -9.09 28.21
C GLU A 177 10.85 -7.89 28.54
N GLY A 178 9.63 -8.18 28.99
CA GLY A 178 8.60 -7.17 29.28
C GLY A 178 7.77 -6.70 28.09
N ALA A 179 8.04 -7.15 26.86
CA ALA A 179 7.21 -6.83 25.71
C ALA A 179 5.86 -7.56 25.77
N ALA A 180 4.78 -6.89 25.33
CA ALA A 180 3.47 -7.52 25.23
C ALA A 180 3.48 -8.64 24.16
N PRO A 181 2.75 -9.76 24.39
CA PRO A 181 2.62 -10.81 23.38
C PRO A 181 2.04 -10.28 22.07
N CYS A 182 2.48 -10.86 20.95
CA CYS A 182 1.92 -10.52 19.65
C CYS A 182 0.46 -10.96 19.55
N PRO A 183 -0.41 -10.17 18.91
CA PRO A 183 -1.80 -10.56 18.73
C PRO A 183 -1.90 -11.76 17.79
N VAL A 184 -2.82 -12.68 18.10
CA VAL A 184 -3.11 -13.84 17.26
C VAL A 184 -3.88 -13.38 16.02
N ALA A 185 -3.24 -13.45 14.86
CA ALA A 185 -3.77 -13.04 13.57
C ALA A 185 -4.67 -14.11 12.92
N ALA A 186 -4.43 -15.40 13.18
CA ALA A 186 -5.27 -16.47 12.68
C ALA A 186 -5.26 -17.73 13.55
N LYS A 187 -6.24 -18.59 13.34
CA LYS A 187 -6.39 -19.89 14.00
C LYS A 187 -6.40 -21.01 12.96
N PRO A 188 -6.09 -22.26 13.34
CA PRO A 188 -6.26 -23.42 12.47
C PRO A 188 -7.67 -23.49 11.88
N VAL A 189 -7.77 -23.84 10.60
CA VAL A 189 -9.05 -23.95 9.88
C VAL A 189 -9.23 -25.34 9.30
N SER A 190 -10.48 -25.82 9.26
CA SER A 190 -10.81 -27.05 8.54
C SER A 190 -10.65 -26.88 7.04
N VAL A 191 -10.36 -27.97 6.33
CA VAL A 191 -10.07 -27.93 4.89
C VAL A 191 -11.15 -28.60 4.06
N THR A 192 -11.43 -28.07 2.87
CA THR A 192 -12.27 -28.74 1.88
C THR A 192 -11.54 -29.94 1.26
N PRO A 193 -12.25 -30.90 0.62
CA PRO A 193 -11.58 -32.02 -0.06
C PRO A 193 -10.60 -31.58 -1.15
N ILE A 194 -10.89 -30.46 -1.85
CA ILE A 194 -9.98 -29.89 -2.85
C ILE A 194 -8.75 -29.32 -2.14
N ALA A 195 -8.92 -28.49 -1.11
CA ALA A 195 -7.81 -27.92 -0.36
C ALA A 195 -6.92 -29.01 0.25
N LEU A 196 -7.51 -30.07 0.83
CA LEU A 196 -6.78 -31.22 1.36
C LEU A 196 -5.92 -31.89 0.27
N ALA A 197 -6.51 -32.17 -0.90
CA ALA A 197 -5.79 -32.80 -2.00
C ALA A 197 -4.67 -31.90 -2.55
N VAL A 198 -4.92 -30.59 -2.65
CA VAL A 198 -3.87 -29.61 -2.99
C VAL A 198 -2.77 -29.71 -1.94
N MET A 199 -3.04 -29.47 -0.66
CA MET A 199 -2.02 -29.39 0.39
C MET A 199 -1.21 -30.67 0.58
N THR A 200 -1.83 -31.83 0.36
CA THR A 200 -1.17 -33.13 0.54
C THR A 200 -0.59 -33.70 -0.75
N GLY A 201 -0.87 -33.11 -1.92
CA GLY A 201 -0.48 -33.68 -3.22
C GLY A 201 -1.22 -34.97 -3.61
N ASP A 202 -2.37 -35.23 -2.98
CA ASP A 202 -3.22 -36.38 -3.30
C ASP A 202 -4.03 -36.12 -4.59
N LYS A 203 -4.67 -37.17 -5.12
CA LYS A 203 -5.52 -37.05 -6.31
C LYS A 203 -6.68 -36.08 -6.02
N ILE A 204 -6.88 -35.11 -6.91
CA ILE A 204 -8.04 -34.20 -6.85
C ILE A 204 -9.34 -35.04 -6.90
N PRO A 205 -10.27 -34.86 -5.96
CA PRO A 205 -11.54 -35.56 -5.98
C PRO A 205 -12.36 -35.20 -7.21
N GLU A 206 -12.91 -36.20 -7.89
CA GLU A 206 -13.87 -35.98 -8.97
C GLU A 206 -15.16 -35.39 -8.40
N SER A 207 -15.67 -34.33 -9.02
CA SER A 207 -16.88 -33.65 -8.56
C SER A 207 -18.10 -34.53 -8.83
N ALA A 208 -18.72 -35.08 -7.76
CA ALA A 208 -19.94 -35.87 -7.86
C ALA A 208 -21.21 -35.03 -8.18
N SER A 209 -21.10 -33.70 -8.21
CA SER A 209 -22.22 -32.81 -8.51
C SER A 209 -22.35 -32.59 -10.02
N ARG A 210 -23.53 -32.90 -10.59
CA ARG A 210 -23.94 -32.37 -11.91
C ARG A 210 -23.83 -30.84 -11.89
N LYS A 211 -22.76 -30.30 -12.50
CA LYS A 211 -22.52 -28.85 -12.53
C LYS A 211 -23.57 -28.17 -13.41
N LEU A 212 -24.51 -27.45 -12.80
CA LEU A 212 -25.56 -26.68 -13.49
C LEU A 212 -25.05 -25.36 -14.10
N LYS A 213 -23.84 -24.91 -13.75
CA LYS A 213 -23.22 -23.69 -14.28
C LYS A 213 -21.93 -24.02 -15.02
N ALA A 214 -21.80 -23.56 -16.26
CA ALA A 214 -20.58 -23.68 -17.03
C ALA A 214 -19.42 -23.00 -16.29
N ALA A 215 -18.28 -23.70 -16.17
CA ALA A 215 -17.10 -23.11 -15.57
C ALA A 215 -16.52 -22.07 -16.55
N GLU A 216 -16.30 -20.84 -16.09
CA GLU A 216 -15.88 -19.71 -16.93
C GLU A 216 -14.37 -19.51 -16.91
N HIS A 217 -13.85 -18.98 -18.02
CA HIS A 217 -12.45 -18.54 -18.13
C HIS A 217 -12.13 -17.45 -17.10
N MET A 218 -10.98 -17.57 -16.43
CA MET A 218 -10.50 -16.57 -15.48
C MET A 218 -9.46 -15.64 -16.11
N ALA A 219 -9.88 -14.45 -16.54
CA ALA A 219 -8.96 -13.41 -16.97
C ALA A 219 -8.44 -12.60 -15.78
N MET A 220 -7.11 -12.44 -15.70
CA MET A 220 -6.42 -11.56 -14.76
C MET A 220 -5.72 -10.44 -15.51
N ALA A 221 -5.60 -9.27 -14.89
CA ALA A 221 -4.92 -8.13 -15.50
C ALA A 221 -3.43 -8.43 -15.73
N ALA A 222 -2.83 -7.77 -16.72
CA ALA A 222 -1.39 -7.78 -16.92
C ALA A 222 -0.65 -7.18 -15.71
N SER A 223 0.63 -7.51 -15.58
CA SER A 223 1.49 -7.00 -14.51
C SER A 223 1.92 -5.55 -14.72
N SER A 224 1.58 -4.92 -15.84
CA SER A 224 1.85 -3.51 -16.16
C SER A 224 0.70 -2.94 -16.99
N CYS A 225 0.60 -1.61 -17.02
CA CYS A 225 -0.43 -0.89 -17.76
C CYS A 225 0.19 0.02 -18.82
N LYS A 226 -0.56 0.23 -19.90
CA LYS A 226 -0.25 1.24 -20.91
C LYS A 226 -1.15 2.45 -20.66
N CYS A 227 -0.71 3.62 -21.12
CA CYS A 227 -1.54 4.81 -21.08
C CYS A 227 -2.81 4.63 -21.92
N LYS A 228 -3.96 5.03 -21.38
CA LYS A 228 -5.28 4.99 -22.03
C LYS A 228 -5.73 6.37 -22.54
N SER A 229 -4.94 7.41 -22.28
CA SER A 229 -5.15 8.80 -22.69
C SER A 229 -3.97 9.31 -23.52
N THR A 230 -4.06 10.54 -24.01
CA THR A 230 -2.94 11.21 -24.68
C THR A 230 -1.82 11.45 -23.66
N PRO A 231 -0.60 10.92 -23.89
CA PRO A 231 0.55 11.22 -23.04
C PRO A 231 0.85 12.71 -23.00
N ARG A 232 1.17 13.23 -21.80
CA ARG A 232 1.34 14.66 -21.52
C ARG A 232 2.47 14.89 -20.51
N PRO A 233 3.06 16.08 -20.41
CA PRO A 233 3.95 16.42 -19.31
C PRO A 233 3.28 16.25 -17.95
N CYS A 234 4.02 15.73 -16.97
CA CYS A 234 3.57 15.57 -15.59
C CYS A 234 4.36 16.48 -14.66
N VAL A 235 3.66 17.21 -13.79
CA VAL A 235 4.26 18.00 -12.71
C VAL A 235 3.75 17.52 -11.35
N PHE A 236 4.67 17.32 -10.41
CA PHE A 236 4.40 16.84 -9.06
C PHE A 236 4.63 17.94 -8.03
N PHE A 237 3.63 18.20 -7.20
CA PHE A 237 3.68 19.14 -6.08
C PHE A 237 3.62 18.38 -4.76
N HIS A 238 4.69 18.46 -3.98
CA HIS A 238 4.77 17.83 -2.66
C HIS A 238 3.93 18.58 -1.62
N GLY A 239 3.78 17.98 -0.45
CA GLY A 239 3.06 18.56 0.68
C GLY A 239 3.92 19.36 1.65
N LEU A 240 3.45 19.41 2.89
CA LEU A 240 4.10 20.07 4.01
C LEU A 240 5.44 19.41 4.35
N GLY A 241 6.46 20.22 4.67
CA GLY A 241 7.70 19.76 5.31
C GLY A 241 8.99 20.01 4.54
N ASN A 242 8.97 20.83 3.48
CA ASN A 242 10.16 21.18 2.72
C ASN A 242 10.52 22.65 2.95
N THR A 243 11.76 22.93 3.38
CA THR A 243 12.29 24.30 3.56
C THR A 243 13.01 24.82 2.31
N ASN A 244 13.45 23.90 1.45
CA ASN A 244 14.24 24.24 0.27
C ASN A 244 13.32 24.61 -0.89
N GLU A 245 13.73 25.57 -1.72
CA GLU A 245 12.96 25.98 -2.88
C GLU A 245 13.89 26.10 -4.08
N ASP A 246 13.41 25.62 -5.24
CA ASP A 246 14.12 25.74 -6.51
C ASP A 246 13.29 26.60 -7.48
N ALA A 247 13.96 27.48 -8.21
CA ALA A 247 13.30 28.36 -9.18
C ALA A 247 12.72 27.58 -10.38
N GLU A 248 13.32 26.43 -10.70
CA GLU A 248 12.95 25.58 -11.83
C GLU A 248 12.44 24.21 -11.37
N LEU A 249 11.74 23.55 -12.28
CA LEU A 249 11.26 22.18 -12.07
C LEU A 249 12.41 21.17 -12.09
N GLN A 250 12.42 20.28 -11.10
CA GLN A 250 13.46 19.27 -10.90
C GLN A 250 13.07 17.92 -11.52
N ASP A 251 14.07 17.08 -11.81
CA ASP A 251 13.88 15.70 -12.28
C ASP A 251 13.69 14.69 -11.13
N PHE A 252 13.97 15.11 -9.90
CA PHE A 252 13.81 14.29 -8.71
C PHE A 252 13.33 15.15 -7.53
N ASN A 253 12.59 14.51 -6.61
CA ASN A 253 12.24 15.12 -5.34
C ASN A 253 12.10 14.01 -4.28
N SER A 254 12.84 14.16 -3.17
CA SER A 254 12.87 13.19 -2.08
C SER A 254 11.56 13.09 -1.30
N ASN A 255 10.64 14.06 -1.46
CA ASN A 255 9.28 14.02 -0.91
C ASN A 255 8.38 13.00 -1.61
N PHE A 256 8.78 12.53 -2.80
CA PHE A 256 8.11 11.44 -3.51
C PHE A 256 9.00 10.19 -3.60
N GLY A 257 8.37 9.02 -3.78
CA GLY A 257 9.06 7.79 -4.13
C GLY A 257 9.50 7.75 -5.59
N TYR A 258 10.26 8.74 -6.08
CA TYR A 258 10.61 8.89 -7.50
C TYR A 258 11.25 7.61 -8.09
N ALA A 259 12.13 6.95 -7.33
CA ALA A 259 12.77 5.70 -7.76
C ALA A 259 11.78 4.53 -7.92
N LYS A 260 10.66 4.53 -7.16
CA LYS A 260 9.59 3.54 -7.27
C LYS A 260 8.62 3.86 -8.42
N LEU A 261 8.49 5.14 -8.78
CA LEU A 261 7.69 5.60 -9.91
C LEU A 261 8.39 5.42 -11.26
N GLN A 262 9.73 5.39 -11.28
CA GLN A 262 10.49 5.28 -12.52
C GLN A 262 10.08 4.03 -13.33
N GLY A 263 9.63 4.25 -14.57
CA GLY A 263 9.13 3.20 -15.45
C GLY A 263 7.66 2.80 -15.23
N HIS A 264 6.94 3.51 -14.36
CA HIS A 264 5.52 3.26 -14.02
C HIS A 264 4.62 4.48 -14.27
N THR A 265 5.04 5.39 -15.15
CA THR A 265 4.29 6.62 -15.49
C THR A 265 3.97 6.68 -16.99
N PRO A 266 3.24 5.70 -17.56
CA PRO A 266 3.11 5.55 -19.01
C PRO A 266 2.39 6.71 -19.71
N CYS A 267 1.62 7.52 -18.97
CA CYS A 267 0.95 8.70 -19.49
C CYS A 267 1.77 9.99 -19.37
N CYS A 268 2.94 9.94 -18.75
CA CYS A 268 3.83 11.09 -18.61
C CYS A 268 4.87 11.08 -19.74
N THR A 269 4.86 12.09 -20.60
CA THR A 269 5.96 12.30 -21.58
C THR A 269 7.24 12.77 -20.90
N THR A 270 7.08 13.56 -19.84
CA THR A 270 8.14 13.94 -18.89
C THR A 270 7.56 13.95 -17.48
N VAL A 271 8.41 13.72 -16.48
CA VAL A 271 8.04 13.76 -15.07
C VAL A 271 8.93 14.79 -14.38
N LYS A 272 8.30 15.84 -13.88
CA LYS A 272 8.97 16.95 -13.21
C LYS A 272 8.39 17.19 -11.82
N TYR A 273 9.18 17.74 -10.93
CA TYR A 273 8.82 18.00 -9.54
C TYR A 273 9.07 19.46 -9.19
N ALA A 274 8.09 20.11 -8.57
CA ALA A 274 8.27 21.43 -8.00
C ALA A 274 8.80 21.29 -6.56
N ASN A 275 9.89 22.00 -6.23
CA ASN A 275 10.41 22.11 -4.88
C ASN A 275 10.03 23.48 -4.34
N LEU A 276 9.11 23.52 -3.38
CA LEU A 276 8.57 24.76 -2.82
C LEU A 276 8.80 24.78 -1.31
N ASN A 277 9.05 25.96 -0.75
CA ASN A 277 9.11 26.12 0.70
C ASN A 277 7.69 26.03 1.28
N THR A 278 7.38 24.89 1.87
CA THR A 278 6.08 24.58 2.48
C THR A 278 6.14 24.55 4.00
N VAL A 279 7.29 24.87 4.60
CA VAL A 279 7.43 25.01 6.06
C VAL A 279 7.09 26.43 6.48
N ASP A 280 7.66 27.41 5.80
CA ASP A 280 7.54 28.84 6.14
C ASP A 280 6.31 29.50 5.53
N TYR A 281 5.72 28.88 4.50
CA TYR A 281 4.53 29.38 3.81
C TYR A 281 3.41 28.35 3.87
N GLY A 282 2.22 28.82 4.26
CA GLY A 282 0.99 28.03 4.25
C GLY A 282 0.37 27.97 2.86
N TRP A 283 -0.54 27.03 2.61
CA TRP A 283 -1.18 26.86 1.30
C TRP A 283 -2.07 28.06 0.88
N THR A 284 -2.45 28.91 1.83
CA THR A 284 -3.18 30.16 1.59
C THR A 284 -2.27 31.34 1.25
N ASP A 285 -0.95 31.16 1.28
CA ASP A 285 0.01 32.21 0.94
C ASP A 285 -0.05 32.54 -0.56
N ASP A 286 -0.18 33.84 -0.85
CA ASP A 286 -0.40 34.35 -2.20
C ASP A 286 0.80 34.08 -3.12
N THR A 287 2.01 34.25 -2.60
CA THR A 287 3.26 34.00 -3.35
C THR A 287 3.46 32.51 -3.61
N LEU A 288 3.14 31.65 -2.64
CA LEU A 288 3.19 30.20 -2.83
C LEU A 288 2.20 29.74 -3.91
N GLN A 289 0.99 30.29 -3.94
CA GLN A 289 0.00 29.99 -4.97
C GLN A 289 0.46 30.43 -6.37
N GLU A 290 1.06 31.62 -6.49
CA GLU A 290 1.67 32.09 -7.73
C GLU A 290 2.77 31.16 -8.23
N LYS A 291 3.64 30.69 -7.34
CA LYS A 291 4.70 29.73 -7.68
C LYS A 291 4.14 28.41 -8.18
N VAL A 292 3.07 27.89 -7.57
CA VAL A 292 2.39 26.67 -8.04
C VAL A 292 1.91 26.84 -9.47
N CYS A 293 1.21 27.93 -9.77
CA CYS A 293 0.75 28.24 -11.12
C CYS A 293 1.92 28.40 -12.09
N LYS A 294 2.97 29.15 -11.72
CA LYS A 294 4.16 29.34 -12.55
C LYS A 294 4.80 28.01 -12.94
N HIS A 295 5.00 27.10 -11.98
CA HIS A 295 5.57 25.78 -12.25
C HIS A 295 4.66 24.94 -13.15
N ALA A 296 3.34 24.96 -12.91
CA ALA A 296 2.40 24.22 -13.74
C ALA A 296 2.36 24.74 -15.19
N LEU A 297 2.47 26.06 -15.38
CA LEU A 297 2.52 26.70 -16.70
C LEU A 297 3.86 26.49 -17.41
N SER A 298 4.97 26.33 -16.69
CA SER A 298 6.31 26.20 -17.29
C SER A 298 6.53 24.95 -18.16
N LEU A 299 5.63 23.96 -18.07
CA LEU A 299 5.66 22.78 -18.94
C LEU A 299 4.97 23.00 -20.29
N GLN A 300 4.36 24.17 -20.48
CA GLN A 300 3.75 24.56 -21.74
C GLN A 300 4.81 25.08 -22.72
N GLY A 301 4.55 24.91 -24.01
CA GLY A 301 5.38 25.51 -25.05
C GLY A 301 5.37 27.05 -24.96
N SER A 302 6.45 27.67 -25.42
CA SER A 302 6.73 29.11 -25.36
C SER A 302 5.71 30.02 -26.05
N ASP A 303 4.74 29.47 -26.79
CA ASP A 303 3.69 30.21 -27.49
C ASP A 303 2.41 30.44 -26.67
N LYS A 304 2.31 29.91 -25.45
CA LYS A 304 1.10 30.05 -24.60
C LYS A 304 1.27 31.20 -23.59
N SER A 305 0.73 32.38 -23.90
CA SER A 305 0.61 33.52 -22.97
C SER A 305 -0.59 33.41 -22.01
N SER A 306 -1.24 32.26 -21.98
CA SER A 306 -2.45 32.01 -21.21
C SER A 306 -2.13 31.72 -19.73
N SER A 307 -2.93 32.24 -18.80
CA SER A 307 -2.93 31.83 -17.40
C SER A 307 -3.62 30.48 -17.17
N THR A 308 -3.87 29.71 -18.23
CA THR A 308 -4.58 28.43 -18.20
C THR A 308 -3.61 27.27 -18.36
N ILE A 309 -3.65 26.33 -17.42
CA ILE A 309 -2.87 25.10 -17.45
C ILE A 309 -3.56 24.10 -18.40
N GLU A 310 -2.95 23.89 -19.56
CA GLU A 310 -3.38 22.99 -20.64
C GLU A 310 -2.42 21.81 -20.79
N ASP A 311 -2.97 20.70 -21.30
CA ASP A 311 -2.23 19.51 -21.73
C ASP A 311 -1.25 18.97 -20.69
N THR A 312 -1.56 19.12 -19.40
CA THR A 312 -0.66 18.78 -18.29
C THR A 312 -1.34 17.84 -17.30
N ILE A 313 -0.62 16.84 -16.82
CA ILE A 313 -1.04 16.01 -15.69
C ILE A 313 -0.41 16.57 -14.42
N ILE A 314 -1.25 17.08 -13.52
CA ILE A 314 -0.81 17.65 -12.24
C ILE A 314 -1.04 16.62 -11.15
N VAL A 315 0.02 16.27 -10.44
CA VAL A 315 -0.03 15.33 -9.32
C VAL A 315 0.28 16.08 -8.03
N THR A 316 -0.63 16.05 -7.07
CA THR A 316 -0.46 16.76 -5.80
C THR A 316 -0.51 15.79 -4.64
N HIS A 317 0.43 15.90 -3.69
CA HIS A 317 0.38 15.14 -2.44
C HIS A 317 0.16 16.04 -1.23
N SER A 318 -0.70 15.59 -0.30
CA SER A 318 -0.90 16.26 0.99
C SER A 318 -1.24 17.74 0.80
N MET A 319 -0.57 18.65 1.51
CA MET A 319 -0.77 20.11 1.38
C MET A 319 -0.62 20.63 -0.05
N GLY A 320 0.11 19.93 -0.94
CA GLY A 320 0.21 20.29 -2.35
C GLY A 320 -1.15 20.31 -3.06
N GLY A 321 -2.12 19.51 -2.61
CA GLY A 321 -3.48 19.54 -3.14
C GLY A 321 -4.22 20.81 -2.76
N LEU A 322 -4.06 21.28 -1.51
CA LEU A 322 -4.60 22.56 -1.06
C LEU A 322 -3.92 23.74 -1.77
N MET A 323 -2.61 23.64 -2.01
CA MET A 323 -1.87 24.69 -2.71
C MET A 323 -2.39 24.90 -4.14
N LEU A 324 -2.63 23.80 -4.89
CA LEU A 324 -3.24 23.91 -6.22
C LEU A 324 -4.70 24.37 -6.15
N ALA A 325 -5.48 23.82 -5.21
CA ALA A 325 -6.88 24.22 -5.02
C ALA A 325 -7.01 25.73 -4.73
N GLY A 326 -6.17 26.24 -3.82
CA GLY A 326 -6.10 27.65 -3.45
C GLY A 326 -5.72 28.52 -4.62
N ALA A 327 -4.67 28.15 -5.38
CA ALA A 327 -4.22 28.92 -6.54
C ALA A 327 -5.28 29.01 -7.66
N LEU A 328 -6.06 27.95 -7.87
CA LEU A 328 -7.20 27.96 -8.80
C LEU A 328 -8.38 28.77 -8.24
N ALA A 329 -8.66 28.67 -6.94
CA ALA A 329 -9.76 29.38 -6.28
C ALA A 329 -9.53 30.90 -6.26
N SER A 330 -8.29 31.34 -6.07
CA SER A 330 -7.89 32.75 -6.09
C SER A 330 -7.67 33.30 -7.51
N GLY A 331 -7.81 32.46 -8.55
CA GLY A 331 -7.67 32.88 -9.95
C GLY A 331 -6.23 33.17 -10.39
N LYS A 332 -5.21 32.69 -9.65
CA LYS A 332 -3.80 32.81 -10.07
C LYS A 332 -3.53 32.07 -11.37
N CYS A 333 -4.25 30.98 -11.60
CA CYS A 333 -4.31 30.28 -12.88
C CYS A 333 -5.64 29.54 -13.04
N ASN A 334 -5.89 29.04 -14.24
CA ASN A 334 -7.05 28.21 -14.57
C ASN A 334 -6.59 26.80 -14.95
N LEU A 335 -7.49 25.81 -14.86
CA LEU A 335 -7.23 24.44 -15.33
C LEU A 335 -8.13 24.13 -16.53
N ALA A 336 -7.52 23.86 -17.69
CA ALA A 336 -8.26 23.44 -18.87
C ALA A 336 -8.73 21.98 -18.77
N SER A 337 -9.77 21.64 -19.52
CA SER A 337 -10.27 20.26 -19.64
C SER A 337 -9.28 19.30 -20.31
N SER A 338 -8.26 19.81 -21.03
CA SER A 338 -7.18 19.00 -21.57
C SER A 338 -6.12 18.62 -20.55
N SER A 339 -6.20 19.16 -19.33
CA SER A 339 -5.34 18.81 -18.20
C SER A 339 -6.02 17.81 -17.27
N THR A 340 -5.25 17.19 -16.38
CA THR A 340 -5.74 16.18 -15.44
C THR A 340 -5.15 16.42 -14.07
N TRP A 341 -5.99 16.54 -13.05
CA TRP A 341 -5.54 16.67 -11.67
C TRP A 341 -5.72 15.36 -10.91
N ILE A 342 -4.60 14.82 -10.41
CA ILE A 342 -4.51 13.62 -9.58
C ILE A 342 -4.10 14.04 -8.17
N ALA A 343 -4.93 13.73 -7.17
CA ALA A 343 -4.68 14.10 -5.78
C ALA A 343 -4.35 12.88 -4.89
N LEU A 344 -3.36 13.02 -4.02
CA LEU A 344 -2.84 11.97 -3.14
C LEU A 344 -2.93 12.44 -1.68
N SER A 345 -3.90 11.92 -0.93
CA SER A 345 -4.15 12.30 0.46
C SER A 345 -4.16 13.82 0.76
N PRO A 346 -4.83 14.69 -0.03
CA PRO A 346 -4.89 16.12 0.29
C PRO A 346 -5.74 16.37 1.55
N PRO A 347 -5.34 17.22 2.51
CA PRO A 347 -6.18 17.54 3.66
C PRO A 347 -7.21 18.63 3.31
N MET A 348 -8.23 18.33 2.49
CA MET A 348 -9.17 19.34 1.97
C MET A 348 -10.08 19.95 3.05
N THR A 349 -10.12 19.39 4.25
CA THR A 349 -10.75 20.00 5.45
C THR A 349 -9.75 20.09 6.62
N GLY A 350 -8.46 20.18 6.31
CA GLY A 350 -7.36 20.20 7.29
C GLY A 350 -7.05 18.82 7.92
N SER A 351 -6.22 18.84 8.97
CA SER A 351 -5.67 17.65 9.63
C SER A 351 -5.61 17.85 11.14
N MET A 352 -6.17 16.91 11.91
CA MET A 352 -6.08 16.91 13.37
C MET A 352 -4.64 16.82 13.89
N SER A 353 -3.70 16.40 13.04
CA SER A 353 -2.27 16.42 13.35
C SER A 353 -1.77 17.84 13.59
N SER A 354 -2.28 18.82 12.82
CA SER A 354 -1.89 20.22 12.99
C SER A 354 -2.39 20.77 14.33
N ASP A 355 -3.67 20.54 14.65
CA ASP A 355 -4.28 20.96 15.91
C ASP A 355 -3.57 20.32 17.11
N PHE A 356 -3.21 19.03 17.02
CA PHE A 356 -2.46 18.34 18.06
C PHE A 356 -1.07 18.95 18.28
N ILE A 357 -0.32 19.24 17.21
CA ILE A 357 1.00 19.88 17.32
C ILE A 357 0.88 21.27 17.94
N GLN A 358 -0.15 22.05 17.56
CA GLN A 358 -0.38 23.38 18.13
C GLN A 358 -0.78 23.31 19.60
N ASP A 359 -1.66 22.38 19.98
CA ASP A 359 -2.00 22.16 21.39
C ASP A 359 -0.79 21.71 22.21
N PHE A 360 0.07 20.85 21.66
CA PHE A 360 1.32 20.44 22.28
C PHE A 360 2.24 21.65 22.53
N CYS A 361 2.52 22.45 21.49
CA CYS A 361 3.41 23.61 21.63
C CYS A 361 2.84 24.73 22.52
N ASN A 362 1.52 24.76 22.73
CA ASN A 362 0.86 25.68 23.65
C ASN A 362 0.72 25.11 25.08
N GLY A 363 1.36 23.97 25.38
CA GLY A 363 1.36 23.34 26.70
C GLY A 363 0.01 22.76 27.12
N ARG A 364 -0.88 22.47 26.17
CA ARG A 364 -2.20 21.85 26.41
C ARG A 364 -2.17 20.32 26.38
N VAL A 365 -1.14 19.75 25.76
CA VAL A 365 -0.79 18.33 25.91
C VAL A 365 0.27 18.27 27.00
N GLN A 366 -0.05 17.65 28.13
CA GLN A 366 0.86 17.55 29.29
C GLN A 366 0.98 16.09 29.73
N ASN A 367 2.12 15.74 30.32
CA ASN A 367 2.40 14.41 30.88
C ASN A 367 2.26 13.26 29.86
N ASP A 368 2.52 13.52 28.57
CA ASP A 368 2.56 12.50 27.53
C ASP A 368 3.99 12.37 26.98
N PHE A 369 4.77 11.47 27.57
CA PHE A 369 6.15 11.18 27.17
C PHE A 369 6.28 10.83 25.68
N VAL A 370 5.27 10.18 25.10
CA VAL A 370 5.29 9.82 23.67
C VAL A 370 5.10 11.06 22.82
N ALA A 371 4.17 11.95 23.21
CA ALA A 371 4.00 13.23 22.53
C ALA A 371 5.26 14.10 22.63
N ASP A 372 5.90 14.17 23.81
CA ASP A 372 7.15 14.90 24.02
C ASP A 372 8.24 14.42 23.06
N LEU A 373 8.46 13.10 22.99
CA LEU A 373 9.45 12.49 22.10
C LEU A 373 9.18 12.81 20.62
N MET A 374 7.91 12.84 20.21
CA MET A 374 7.54 13.10 18.82
C MET A 374 7.57 14.58 18.42
N MET A 375 7.22 15.49 19.35
CA MET A 375 6.80 16.86 19.01
C MET A 375 7.71 17.97 19.51
N ASN A 376 8.67 17.70 20.40
CA ASN A 376 9.58 18.73 20.90
C ASN A 376 10.30 19.51 19.79
N ASN A 377 10.71 18.82 18.71
CA ASN A 377 11.38 19.45 17.56
C ASN A 377 10.41 20.07 16.53
N LYS A 378 9.12 20.21 16.89
CA LYS A 378 8.07 20.81 16.05
C LYS A 378 7.58 22.16 16.58
N CYS A 379 8.12 22.61 17.72
CA CYS A 379 7.75 23.88 18.33
C CYS A 379 8.78 24.98 18.03
N PRO A 380 8.34 26.22 17.75
CA PRO A 380 6.94 26.62 17.52
C PRO A 380 6.39 26.01 16.21
N PRO A 381 5.06 25.79 16.08
CA PRO A 381 4.48 25.26 14.86
C PRO A 381 4.74 26.21 13.68
N SER A 382 5.25 25.69 12.57
CA SER A 382 5.54 26.46 11.37
C SER A 382 4.26 27.00 10.71
N ALA A 383 4.39 27.98 9.82
CA ALA A 383 3.25 28.53 9.11
C ALA A 383 2.53 27.46 8.26
N GLY A 384 3.30 26.58 7.62
CA GLY A 384 2.78 25.42 6.90
C GLY A 384 1.92 24.52 7.78
N ILE A 385 2.40 24.15 8.99
CA ILE A 385 1.61 23.35 9.94
C ILE A 385 0.31 24.07 10.28
N LYS A 386 0.39 25.32 10.75
CA LYS A 386 -0.79 26.12 11.15
C LYS A 386 -1.83 26.24 10.05
N SER A 387 -1.38 26.37 8.79
CA SER A 387 -2.28 26.48 7.64
C SER A 387 -3.09 25.20 7.36
N THR A 388 -2.75 24.07 7.97
CA THR A 388 -3.47 22.79 7.78
C THR A 388 -4.35 22.40 8.97
N SER A 389 -4.67 23.36 9.85
CA SER A 389 -5.59 23.15 10.98
C SER A 389 -6.94 22.62 10.51
N TYR A 390 -7.50 21.66 11.24
CA TYR A 390 -8.73 20.98 10.87
C TYR A 390 -9.91 21.95 10.87
N GLU A 391 -10.71 21.94 9.80
CA GLU A 391 -11.83 22.85 9.62
C GLU A 391 -12.85 22.75 10.77
N ASN A 392 -13.36 23.90 11.21
CA ASN A 392 -14.19 24.07 12.40
C ASN A 392 -13.53 23.68 13.74
N GLU A 393 -12.21 23.52 13.81
CA GLU A 393 -11.48 23.36 15.07
C GLU A 393 -10.86 24.67 15.55
N ARG A 394 -10.28 24.63 16.76
CA ARG A 394 -9.79 25.80 17.49
C ARG A 394 -8.86 26.71 16.67
N TYR A 395 -8.04 26.14 15.79
CA TYR A 395 -7.01 26.85 15.05
C TYR A 395 -7.39 27.16 13.60
N SER A 396 -8.57 26.75 13.13
CA SER A 396 -8.95 26.88 11.71
C SER A 396 -9.84 28.08 11.38
N ALA A 397 -10.29 28.87 12.36
CA ALA A 397 -11.30 29.91 12.12
C ALA A 397 -10.93 30.91 10.98
N SER A 398 -9.65 31.17 10.75
CA SER A 398 -9.17 32.03 9.66
C SER A 398 -8.99 31.31 8.31
N LEU A 399 -9.25 30.00 8.25
CA LEU A 399 -9.04 29.12 7.11
C LEU A 399 -10.37 28.60 6.51
N ASP A 400 -11.47 28.60 7.27
CA ASP A 400 -12.73 27.96 6.86
C ASP A 400 -13.22 28.47 5.49
N ALA A 401 -13.22 29.78 5.24
CA ALA A 401 -13.60 30.34 3.93
C ALA A 401 -12.65 29.91 2.79
N ALA A 402 -11.36 29.75 3.09
CA ALA A 402 -10.40 29.26 2.11
C ALA A 402 -10.64 27.77 1.82
N TYR A 403 -10.95 26.97 2.85
CA TYR A 403 -11.30 25.56 2.69
C TYR A 403 -12.56 25.40 1.83
N ASP A 404 -13.61 26.16 2.09
CA ASP A 404 -14.83 26.14 1.27
C ASP A 404 -14.51 26.35 -0.23
N ALA A 405 -13.72 27.37 -0.54
CA ALA A 405 -13.31 27.69 -1.91
C ALA A 405 -12.41 26.60 -2.53
N ALA A 406 -11.43 26.10 -1.78
CA ALA A 406 -10.55 25.03 -2.21
C ALA A 406 -11.32 23.74 -2.49
N GLN A 407 -12.29 23.39 -1.64
CA GLN A 407 -13.12 22.21 -1.81
C GLN A 407 -14.06 22.32 -3.02
N GLU A 408 -14.59 23.51 -3.32
CA GLU A 408 -15.38 23.75 -4.54
C GLU A 408 -14.56 23.45 -5.79
N VAL A 409 -13.37 24.04 -5.88
CA VAL A 409 -12.41 23.79 -6.96
C VAL A 409 -12.03 22.31 -7.02
N TYR A 410 -11.72 21.70 -5.88
CA TYR A 410 -11.36 20.29 -5.80
C TYR A 410 -12.45 19.41 -6.40
N ARG A 411 -13.71 19.56 -5.96
CA ARG A 411 -14.84 18.78 -6.48
C ARG A 411 -15.08 19.00 -7.97
N LYS A 412 -14.83 20.21 -8.46
CA LYS A 412 -15.02 20.59 -9.87
C LYS A 412 -13.95 20.01 -10.79
N TYR A 413 -12.68 20.00 -10.36
CA TYR A 413 -11.55 19.76 -11.25
C TYR A 413 -10.78 18.46 -10.99
N VAL A 414 -10.88 17.86 -9.79
CA VAL A 414 -10.13 16.64 -9.50
C VAL A 414 -10.62 15.48 -10.38
N SER A 415 -9.70 14.89 -11.14
CA SER A 415 -9.99 13.81 -12.07
C SER A 415 -9.84 12.44 -11.39
N ALA A 416 -8.91 12.33 -10.44
CA ALA A 416 -8.64 11.12 -9.69
C ALA A 416 -8.11 11.45 -8.29
N ALA A 417 -8.44 10.62 -7.30
CA ALA A 417 -8.01 10.83 -5.92
C ALA A 417 -7.69 9.51 -5.23
N MET A 418 -6.54 9.45 -4.56
CA MET A 418 -6.20 8.38 -3.63
C MET A 418 -6.45 8.87 -2.21
N CYS A 419 -7.45 8.28 -1.55
CA CYS A 419 -7.78 8.55 -0.16
C CYS A 419 -7.69 7.27 0.66
N SER A 420 -6.88 7.29 1.70
CA SER A 420 -6.66 6.11 2.53
C SER A 420 -7.57 6.09 3.76
N THR A 421 -7.87 4.87 4.21
CA THR A 421 -8.66 4.56 5.40
C THR A 421 -7.85 3.88 6.50
N SER A 422 -6.53 3.74 6.34
CA SER A 422 -5.68 3.05 7.29
C SER A 422 -4.28 3.67 7.36
N TYR A 423 -3.80 3.91 8.57
CA TYR A 423 -2.41 4.28 8.87
C TYR A 423 -1.48 3.06 8.94
N VAL A 424 -2.04 1.85 8.97
CA VAL A 424 -1.30 0.59 8.77
C VAL A 424 -1.25 0.36 7.27
N GLY A 425 -0.17 0.85 6.66
CA GLY A 425 0.08 0.82 5.23
C GLY A 425 1.01 -0.31 4.78
N ASN A 426 1.85 -0.04 3.79
CA ASN A 426 2.82 -1.01 3.28
C ASN A 426 3.92 -1.30 4.32
N ILE A 427 4.47 -2.52 4.29
CA ILE A 427 5.57 -2.91 5.18
C ILE A 427 6.81 -2.09 4.81
N SER A 428 7.25 -1.22 5.72
CA SER A 428 8.38 -0.32 5.51
C SER A 428 8.83 0.33 6.81
N LYS A 429 10.03 0.95 6.80
CA LYS A 429 10.55 1.76 7.91
C LYS A 429 9.66 2.94 8.33
N TYR A 430 8.70 3.35 7.51
CA TYR A 430 7.81 4.47 7.83
C TYR A 430 6.61 4.05 8.68
N GLN A 431 6.26 2.77 8.69
CA GLN A 431 4.99 2.28 9.23
C GLN A 431 4.81 2.62 10.72
N ALA A 432 5.83 2.39 11.54
CA ALA A 432 5.78 2.63 12.99
C ALA A 432 5.42 4.09 13.32
N LYS A 433 6.02 5.06 12.60
CA LYS A 433 5.72 6.49 12.78
C LYS A 433 4.24 6.79 12.52
N TYR A 434 3.70 6.32 11.40
CA TYR A 434 2.31 6.63 11.03
C TYR A 434 1.29 5.85 11.86
N MET A 435 1.64 4.65 12.33
CA MET A 435 0.84 3.94 13.33
C MET A 435 0.76 4.70 14.64
N LEU A 436 1.86 5.30 15.07
CA LEU A 436 1.89 6.12 16.26
C LEU A 436 1.03 7.38 16.07
N CYS A 437 1.20 8.12 14.98
CA CYS A 437 0.37 9.29 14.69
C CYS A 437 -1.12 8.93 14.61
N GLY A 438 -1.48 7.90 13.83
CA GLY A 438 -2.87 7.49 13.62
C GLY A 438 -3.58 6.94 14.86
N SER A 439 -2.83 6.50 15.86
CA SER A 439 -3.37 6.03 17.14
C SER A 439 -3.34 7.07 18.27
N LYS A 440 -2.40 8.03 18.21
CA LYS A 440 -2.21 9.05 19.26
C LYS A 440 -2.92 10.36 18.99
N PHE A 441 -2.95 10.81 17.74
CA PHE A 441 -3.61 12.07 17.43
C PHE A 441 -5.13 11.93 17.58
N PRO A 442 -5.83 12.99 18.00
CA PRO A 442 -7.27 12.97 18.25
C PRO A 442 -8.06 13.02 16.94
N HIS A 443 -7.82 12.05 16.04
CA HIS A 443 -8.52 11.93 14.78
C HIS A 443 -10.03 11.79 15.00
N LYS A 444 -10.82 12.48 14.17
CA LYS A 444 -12.30 12.38 14.22
C LYS A 444 -12.83 11.03 13.74
N SER A 445 -11.97 10.21 13.13
CA SER A 445 -12.30 8.88 12.64
C SER A 445 -11.09 7.94 12.68
N SER A 446 -11.34 6.66 12.92
CA SER A 446 -10.34 5.60 12.73
C SER A 446 -9.93 5.41 11.27
N LYS A 447 -10.66 5.99 10.32
CA LYS A 447 -10.31 6.01 8.89
C LYS A 447 -9.40 7.19 8.58
N ASN A 448 -8.12 7.01 8.79
CA ASN A 448 -7.09 8.00 8.48
C ASN A 448 -5.82 7.32 8.00
N ASP A 449 -4.93 8.06 7.33
CA ASP A 449 -3.64 7.57 6.84
C ASP A 449 -2.48 7.82 7.81
N GLY A 450 -2.82 8.20 9.04
CA GLY A 450 -1.89 8.56 10.11
C GLY A 450 -1.76 10.06 10.27
N LEU A 451 -2.12 10.86 9.25
CA LEU A 451 -2.14 12.32 9.35
C LEU A 451 -3.46 12.92 8.87
N VAL A 452 -4.04 12.38 7.79
CA VAL A 452 -5.22 12.91 7.13
C VAL A 452 -6.34 11.88 7.19
N GLU A 453 -7.51 12.31 7.67
CA GLU A 453 -8.72 11.51 7.66
C GLU A 453 -9.23 11.31 6.23
N PHE A 454 -9.81 10.13 5.97
CA PHE A 454 -10.41 9.81 4.68
C PHE A 454 -11.43 10.87 4.23
N HIS A 455 -12.23 11.40 5.16
CA HIS A 455 -13.22 12.43 4.87
C HIS A 455 -12.58 13.76 4.43
N SER A 456 -11.53 14.19 5.13
CA SER A 456 -10.75 15.38 4.74
C SER A 456 -10.13 15.18 3.36
N CYS A 457 -9.59 13.98 3.08
CA CYS A 457 -9.12 13.64 1.74
C CYS A 457 -10.20 13.72 0.65
N ALA A 458 -11.40 13.26 0.94
CA ALA A 458 -12.48 13.26 -0.02
C ALA A 458 -12.96 14.69 -0.39
N GLY A 459 -12.72 15.71 0.44
CA GLY A 459 -13.02 17.12 0.10
C GLY A 459 -14.47 17.38 -0.30
N GLY A 460 -15.41 16.66 0.31
CA GLY A 460 -16.83 16.71 -0.02
C GLY A 460 -17.27 15.82 -1.20
N LEU A 461 -16.37 15.07 -1.84
CA LEU A 461 -16.76 13.99 -2.75
C LEU A 461 -17.46 12.86 -1.98
N PRO A 462 -18.52 12.24 -2.54
CA PRO A 462 -19.26 11.20 -1.83
C PRO A 462 -18.38 9.95 -1.65
N ALA A 463 -18.39 9.38 -0.45
CA ALA A 463 -17.60 8.19 -0.12
C ALA A 463 -17.92 6.97 -1.00
N SER A 464 -19.13 6.91 -1.58
CA SER A 464 -19.55 5.88 -2.55
C SER A 464 -18.79 5.94 -3.88
N LYS A 465 -18.17 7.09 -4.20
CA LYS A 465 -17.31 7.25 -5.38
C LYS A 465 -16.00 6.49 -5.23
N PHE A 466 -15.57 6.21 -4.00
CA PHE A 466 -14.26 5.61 -3.71
C PHE A 466 -14.33 4.09 -3.56
N HIS A 467 -13.51 3.37 -4.32
CA HIS A 467 -13.50 1.91 -4.36
C HIS A 467 -12.17 1.32 -3.93
N ARG A 468 -12.20 0.12 -3.33
CA ARG A 468 -11.03 -0.61 -2.83
C ARG A 468 -10.15 -1.24 -3.93
N ASN A 469 -10.51 -1.06 -5.20
CA ASN A 469 -9.82 -1.60 -6.35
C ASN A 469 -8.92 -0.50 -6.97
N TYR A 470 -7.64 -0.81 -7.16
CA TYR A 470 -6.64 0.09 -7.74
C TYR A 470 -6.93 0.49 -9.21
N MET A 471 -7.90 -0.13 -9.88
CA MET A 471 -8.35 0.27 -11.21
C MET A 471 -9.34 1.43 -11.18
N ASN A 472 -9.86 1.81 -10.00
CA ASN A 472 -10.80 2.91 -9.88
C ASN A 472 -10.05 4.25 -9.72
N PRO A 473 -10.43 5.31 -10.46
CA PRO A 473 -9.79 6.63 -10.32
C PRO A 473 -9.93 7.25 -8.92
N PHE A 474 -10.97 6.87 -8.18
CA PHE A 474 -11.19 7.28 -6.80
C PHE A 474 -10.87 6.07 -5.91
N TYR A 475 -9.61 5.97 -5.51
CA TYR A 475 -9.08 4.79 -4.85
C TYR A 475 -9.15 4.91 -3.34
N LYS A 476 -9.93 3.99 -2.74
CA LYS A 476 -10.07 3.79 -1.30
C LYS A 476 -8.97 2.86 -0.81
N ALA A 477 -7.83 3.44 -0.46
CA ALA A 477 -6.64 2.70 -0.10
C ALA A 477 -6.58 2.35 1.41
N GLU A 478 -5.62 1.50 1.74
CA GLU A 478 -5.15 1.20 3.11
C GLU A 478 -3.65 1.47 3.16
N LEU A 479 -3.28 2.73 2.94
CA LEU A 479 -1.92 3.24 2.78
C LEU A 479 -1.66 4.31 3.84
N ASN A 480 -0.51 4.29 4.50
CA ASN A 480 -0.17 5.41 5.36
C ASN A 480 0.14 6.66 4.51
N HIS A 481 0.27 7.82 5.15
CA HIS A 481 0.39 9.10 4.46
C HIS A 481 1.55 9.17 3.45
N VAL A 482 2.69 8.52 3.73
CA VAL A 482 3.85 8.51 2.81
C VAL A 482 3.78 7.43 1.75
N ASP A 483 3.06 6.34 2.00
CA ASP A 483 2.80 5.34 0.96
C ASP A 483 2.02 5.96 -0.20
N THR A 484 1.09 6.89 0.10
CA THR A 484 0.37 7.65 -0.94
C THR A 484 1.27 8.58 -1.75
N ALA A 485 2.41 9.01 -1.20
CA ALA A 485 3.49 9.71 -1.91
C ALA A 485 4.45 8.76 -2.63
N PHE A 486 4.06 7.49 -2.81
CA PHE A 486 4.80 6.45 -3.55
C PHE A 486 6.11 5.98 -2.90
N LYS A 487 6.41 6.42 -1.67
CA LYS A 487 7.72 6.19 -1.02
C LYS A 487 8.05 4.72 -0.77
N THR A 488 7.04 3.85 -0.68
CA THR A 488 7.21 2.44 -0.31
C THR A 488 6.91 1.47 -1.45
N GLY A 489 6.35 1.95 -2.55
CA GLY A 489 5.96 1.11 -3.69
C GLY A 489 4.62 0.38 -3.49
N ASP A 490 4.43 -0.71 -4.22
CA ASP A 490 3.22 -1.53 -4.15
C ASP A 490 3.36 -2.59 -3.05
N GLY A 491 2.35 -2.76 -2.22
CA GLY A 491 2.25 -3.84 -1.27
C GLY A 491 2.11 -5.19 -1.97
N ILE A 492 2.64 -6.25 -1.35
CA ILE A 492 2.66 -7.57 -1.97
C ILE A 492 1.32 -8.30 -1.87
N PHE A 493 0.50 -8.03 -0.84
CA PHE A 493 -0.65 -8.87 -0.52
C PHE A 493 -2.02 -8.33 -0.91
N LYS A 494 -2.26 -7.03 -0.74
CA LYS A 494 -3.61 -6.44 -0.80
C LYS A 494 -3.80 -5.57 -2.03
N GLU A 495 -4.97 -5.65 -2.65
CA GLU A 495 -5.36 -4.72 -3.73
C GLU A 495 -5.54 -3.28 -3.24
N THR A 496 -5.77 -3.07 -1.94
CA THR A 496 -5.87 -1.75 -1.28
C THR A 496 -4.53 -1.09 -0.97
N VAL A 497 -3.41 -1.76 -1.27
CA VAL A 497 -2.05 -1.29 -1.01
C VAL A 497 -1.25 -1.27 -2.32
N LYS A 498 -1.75 -0.60 -3.36
CA LYS A 498 -1.16 -0.60 -4.71
C LYS A 498 -1.02 0.81 -5.31
N PRO A 499 -0.32 1.75 -4.65
CA PRO A 499 -0.28 3.14 -5.09
C PRO A 499 0.39 3.31 -6.46
N ILE A 500 1.48 2.59 -6.74
CA ILE A 500 2.20 2.70 -8.02
C ILE A 500 1.36 2.09 -9.14
N LYS A 501 0.78 0.90 -8.92
CA LYS A 501 -0.07 0.26 -9.92
C LYS A 501 -1.34 1.05 -10.19
N TRP A 502 -1.95 1.65 -9.16
CA TRP A 502 -3.06 2.58 -9.33
C TRP A 502 -2.66 3.71 -10.28
N PHE A 503 -1.55 4.41 -10.00
CA PHE A 503 -1.08 5.53 -10.83
C PHE A 503 -0.75 5.10 -12.27
N GLU A 504 -0.04 3.98 -12.44
CA GLU A 504 0.35 3.45 -13.75
C GLU A 504 -0.87 3.07 -14.61
N CYS A 505 -1.95 2.57 -14.00
CA CYS A 505 -3.14 2.08 -14.69
C CYS A 505 -4.28 3.10 -14.78
N LEU A 506 -4.10 4.29 -14.20
CA LEU A 506 -5.14 5.28 -13.97
C LEU A 506 -5.66 5.89 -15.27
N LEU A 507 -4.74 6.34 -16.12
CA LEU A 507 -4.99 7.20 -17.26
C LEU A 507 -4.75 6.53 -18.60
#